data_AF-A0A2J6TLN4-F1
#
_entry.id   AF-A0A2J6TLN4-F1
#
_cell.length_a   1.000
_cell.length_b   1.000
_cell.length_c   1.000
_cell.angle_alpha   90.00
_cell.angle_beta   90.00
_cell.angle_gamma   90.00
#
_symmetry.space_group_name_H-M   'P 1'
#
loop_
_entity.id
_entity.type
_entity.pdbx_description
1 polymer ?
#
loop_
_entity_poly.entity_id
_entity_poly.type
_entity_poly.pdbx_seq_one_letter_code
_entity_poly.pdbx_strand_id
1 'polypeptide(L)'
;YKVRNRDYKDFFRIGRVFSTLWTDALGNNAGKVDPTFVSEVLYGERVYSKIRRFIVVREGERSVSCLPVTSYANEGIRKSGIRLDEHGFIYSRNKPRKVEGMCSRQLKLNLAQGAAHLKDPSLVNYGKVYNVETNVKVKNVGTL
;
A
#
# COMPACT_ATOMS: atom_id res chain seq x y z
N TYR A 1 12.12 7.00 7.31
CA TYR A 1 10.85 6.64 7.97
C TYR A 1 10.88 7.19 9.38
N LYS A 2 9.78 7.70 9.91
CA LYS A 2 9.70 8.22 11.29
C LYS A 2 8.32 7.99 11.88
N VAL A 3 8.24 7.84 13.20
CA VAL A 3 6.96 7.90 13.92
C VAL A 3 6.54 9.38 14.02
N ARG A 4 5.24 9.67 13.90
CA ARG A 4 4.69 11.03 13.85
C ARG A 4 4.05 11.47 15.17
N ASN A 5 4.80 11.45 16.26
CA ASN A 5 4.24 11.65 17.61
C ASN A 5 3.46 12.98 17.80
N ARG A 6 3.88 14.06 17.13
CA ARG A 6 3.30 15.40 17.34
C ARG A 6 2.24 15.79 16.31
N ASP A 7 2.33 15.25 15.10
CA ASP A 7 1.53 15.68 13.95
C ASP A 7 0.81 14.51 13.26
N TYR A 8 0.61 13.38 13.94
CA TYR A 8 -0.06 12.21 13.35
C TYR A 8 -1.48 12.55 12.88
N LYS A 9 -2.24 13.38 13.62
CA LYS A 9 -3.60 13.79 13.23
C LYS A 9 -3.60 14.56 11.91
N ASP A 10 -2.60 15.41 11.68
CA ASP A 10 -2.49 16.20 10.44
C ASP A 10 -1.85 15.41 9.31
N PHE A 11 -1.06 14.40 9.65
CA PHE A 11 -0.47 13.51 8.68
C PHE A 11 -1.48 12.50 8.13
N PHE A 12 -2.14 11.73 8.99
CA PHE A 12 -3.05 10.64 8.61
C PHE A 12 -4.45 11.14 8.30
N ARG A 13 -4.55 12.04 7.32
CA ARG A 13 -5.81 12.57 6.77
C ARG A 13 -6.29 11.76 5.58
N ILE A 14 -7.59 11.76 5.33
CA ILE A 14 -8.17 11.11 4.13
C ILE A 14 -7.44 11.57 2.86
N GLY A 15 -7.11 10.63 1.98
CA GLY A 15 -6.36 10.90 0.75
C GLY A 15 -4.83 10.95 0.94
N ARG A 16 -4.31 10.91 2.17
CA ARG A 16 -2.88 10.73 2.42
C ARG A 16 -2.40 9.41 1.82
N VAL A 17 -1.32 9.46 1.06
CA VAL A 17 -0.56 8.29 0.63
C VAL A 17 0.74 8.23 1.41
N PHE A 18 0.98 7.12 2.09
CA PHE A 18 2.19 6.91 2.88
C PHE A 18 2.71 5.49 2.70
N SER A 19 3.97 5.25 3.10
CA SER A 19 4.53 3.92 3.19
C SER A 19 5.02 3.60 4.59
N THR A 20 4.98 2.32 4.96
CA THR A 20 5.49 1.79 6.22
C THR A 20 6.08 0.40 5.99
N LEU A 21 6.98 -0.04 6.88
CA LEU A 21 7.31 -1.46 6.97
C LEU A 21 6.05 -2.20 7.43
N TRP A 22 5.76 -3.31 6.77
CA TRP A 22 4.59 -4.15 7.04
C TRP A 22 4.99 -5.60 7.05
N THR A 23 4.44 -6.35 8.00
CA THR A 23 4.71 -7.77 8.21
C THR A 23 3.40 -8.52 8.05
N ASP A 24 3.37 -9.51 7.17
CA ASP A 24 2.26 -10.44 7.02
C ASP A 24 2.74 -11.85 7.39
N ALA A 25 1.81 -12.70 7.84
CA ALA A 25 2.08 -14.13 7.93
C ALA A 25 2.48 -14.68 6.56
N LEU A 26 3.49 -15.56 6.52
CA LEU A 26 3.98 -16.13 5.27
C LEU A 26 2.92 -17.00 4.60
N GLY A 27 2.20 -17.80 5.40
CA GLY A 27 1.20 -18.76 4.95
C GLY A 27 1.74 -19.69 3.85
N ASN A 28 0.88 -20.05 2.90
CA ASN A 28 1.24 -20.94 1.77
C ASN A 28 2.11 -20.25 0.70
N ASN A 29 2.56 -19.02 0.91
CA ASN A 29 3.37 -18.27 -0.07
C ASN A 29 4.87 -18.44 0.12
N ALA A 30 5.32 -19.33 1.01
CA ALA A 30 6.72 -19.53 1.36
C ALA A 30 7.67 -19.72 0.16
N GLY A 31 7.23 -20.42 -0.89
CA GLY A 31 8.03 -20.66 -2.10
C GLY A 31 7.97 -19.54 -3.17
N LYS A 32 7.18 -18.49 -2.95
CA LYS A 32 6.97 -17.39 -3.93
C LYS A 32 7.55 -16.05 -3.48
N VAL A 33 8.17 -16.02 -2.30
CA VAL A 33 8.75 -14.80 -1.74
C VAL A 33 10.26 -14.95 -1.63
N ASP A 34 10.96 -13.84 -1.79
CA ASP A 34 12.41 -13.80 -1.59
C ASP A 34 12.72 -14.09 -0.10
N PRO A 35 13.53 -15.12 0.19
CA PRO A 35 13.86 -15.55 1.55
C PRO A 35 14.49 -14.45 2.42
N THR A 36 15.14 -13.45 1.82
CA THR A 36 15.78 -12.35 2.57
C THR A 36 14.78 -11.45 3.31
N PHE A 37 13.50 -11.50 2.92
CA PHE A 37 12.41 -10.78 3.59
C PHE A 37 11.62 -11.66 4.55
N VAL A 38 12.01 -12.93 4.72
CA VAL A 38 11.36 -13.88 5.60
C VAL A 38 12.11 -13.96 6.92
N SER A 39 11.38 -13.92 8.02
CA SER A 39 11.93 -14.12 9.36
C SER A 39 11.10 -15.14 10.11
N GLU A 40 11.75 -15.96 10.92
CA GLU A 40 11.08 -16.75 11.95
C GLU A 40 10.79 -15.83 13.15
N VAL A 41 9.59 -15.95 13.70
CA VAL A 41 9.11 -15.17 14.84
C VAL A 41 8.63 -16.12 15.93
N LEU A 42 7.99 -15.57 16.98
CA LEU A 42 7.48 -16.35 18.10
C LEU A 42 6.63 -17.54 17.63
N TYR A 43 6.73 -18.66 18.36
CA TYR A 43 6.07 -19.94 18.08
C TYR A 43 6.60 -20.69 16.83
N GLY A 44 7.78 -20.34 16.31
CA GLY A 44 8.33 -20.96 15.10
C GLY A 44 7.58 -20.55 13.83
N GLU A 45 6.70 -19.55 13.93
CA GLU A 45 5.95 -19.01 12.80
C GLU A 45 6.87 -18.21 11.87
N ARG A 46 6.54 -18.19 10.59
CA ARG A 46 7.31 -17.43 9.60
C ARG A 46 6.48 -16.26 9.07
N VAL A 47 7.13 -15.10 8.99
CA VAL A 47 6.52 -13.88 8.48
C VAL A 47 7.31 -13.33 7.30
N TYR A 48 6.63 -12.61 6.43
CA TYR A 48 7.22 -11.89 5.32
C TYR A 48 7.06 -10.39 5.52
N SER A 49 8.18 -9.66 5.53
CA SER A 49 8.21 -8.22 5.81
C SER A 49 8.65 -7.41 4.60
N LYS A 50 7.87 -6.39 4.22
CA LYS A 50 8.22 -5.47 3.14
C LYS A 50 7.66 -4.07 3.36
N ILE A 51 8.19 -3.10 2.63
CA ILE A 51 7.55 -1.78 2.54
C ILE A 51 6.22 -1.91 1.79
N ARG A 52 5.12 -1.50 2.42
CA ARG A 52 3.81 -1.34 1.79
C ARG A 52 3.42 0.13 1.72
N ARG A 53 2.60 0.47 0.74
CA ARG A 53 1.99 1.80 0.57
C ARG A 53 0.50 1.70 0.86
N PHE A 54 -0.04 2.77 1.43
CA PHE A 54 -1.44 2.85 1.83
C PHE A 54 -2.02 4.22 1.50
N ILE A 55 -3.31 4.25 1.20
CA ILE A 55 -4.14 5.45 1.10
C ILE A 55 -5.07 5.47 2.31
N VAL A 56 -5.06 6.56 3.08
CA VAL A 56 -6.02 6.75 4.18
C VAL A 56 -7.42 7.00 3.60
N VAL A 57 -8.40 6.21 4.03
CA VAL A 57 -9.82 6.36 3.63
C VAL A 57 -10.74 6.68 4.80
N ARG A 58 -10.28 6.49 6.04
CA ARG A 58 -10.99 6.89 7.26
C ARG A 58 -9.99 7.30 8.33
N GLU A 59 -10.24 8.45 8.95
CA GLU A 59 -9.47 8.94 10.10
C GLU A 59 -9.94 8.26 11.39
N GLY A 60 -9.04 8.13 12.34
CA GLY A 60 -9.34 7.65 13.68
C GLY A 60 -8.32 8.22 14.66
N GLU A 61 -8.58 8.04 15.96
CA GLU A 61 -7.77 8.67 16.99
C GLU A 61 -6.38 8.04 17.12
N ARG A 62 -6.30 6.72 17.06
CA ARG A 62 -5.04 5.96 17.23
C ARG A 62 -4.71 5.03 16.07
N SER A 63 -5.68 4.79 15.19
CA SER A 63 -5.51 4.03 13.97
C SER A 63 -6.34 4.64 12.84
N VAL A 64 -5.94 4.38 11.61
CA VAL A 64 -6.64 4.81 10.39
C VAL A 64 -6.96 3.62 9.50
N SER A 65 -8.11 3.65 8.85
CA SER A 65 -8.43 2.66 7.83
C SER A 65 -7.88 3.09 6.49
N CYS A 66 -7.28 2.13 5.80
CA CYS A 66 -6.45 2.33 4.63
C CYS A 66 -6.79 1.32 3.53
N LEU A 67 -6.55 1.73 2.29
CA LEU A 67 -6.49 0.83 1.14
C LEU A 67 -5.03 0.65 0.69
N PRO A 68 -4.58 -0.58 0.39
CA PRO A 68 -3.20 -0.82 -0.02
C PRO A 68 -2.96 -0.40 -1.47
N VAL A 69 -1.75 0.10 -1.71
CA VAL A 69 -1.23 0.38 -3.06
C VAL A 69 -0.13 -0.60 -3.40
N THR A 70 -0.27 -1.31 -4.51
CA THR A 70 0.60 -2.41 -4.93
C THR A 70 0.95 -2.31 -6.40
N SER A 71 2.18 -2.70 -6.76
CA SER A 71 2.59 -2.91 -8.16
C SER A 71 2.66 -4.38 -8.54
N TYR A 72 2.34 -5.30 -7.61
CA TYR A 72 2.43 -6.76 -7.81
C TYR A 72 3.75 -7.20 -8.48
N ALA A 73 4.90 -6.80 -7.92
CA ALA A 73 6.22 -7.10 -8.51
C ALA A 73 6.36 -6.65 -9.98
N ASN A 74 5.69 -5.55 -10.35
CA ASN A 74 5.59 -4.98 -11.71
C ASN A 74 4.69 -5.79 -12.67
N GLU A 75 3.98 -6.81 -12.19
CA GLU A 75 2.96 -7.51 -12.98
C GLU A 75 1.68 -6.68 -13.13
N GLY A 76 1.32 -5.89 -12.12
CA GLY A 76 0.11 -5.06 -12.15
C GLY A 76 -1.15 -5.86 -12.45
N ILE A 77 -1.85 -5.47 -13.52
CA ILE A 77 -3.07 -6.14 -14.00
C ILE A 77 -2.82 -7.54 -14.57
N ARG A 78 -1.56 -7.90 -14.86
CA ARG A 78 -1.18 -9.24 -15.33
C ARG A 78 -0.97 -10.22 -14.18
N LYS A 79 -1.14 -9.77 -12.93
CA LYS A 79 -0.98 -10.64 -11.76
C LYS A 79 -2.00 -11.79 -11.84
N SER A 80 -1.51 -13.02 -11.84
CA SER A 80 -2.36 -14.20 -11.81
C SER A 80 -3.34 -14.17 -10.62
N GLY A 81 -4.62 -14.40 -10.90
CA GLY A 81 -5.70 -14.39 -9.90
C GLY A 81 -6.18 -13.01 -9.46
N ILE A 82 -5.79 -11.94 -10.16
CA ILE A 82 -6.26 -10.58 -9.82
C ILE A 82 -7.77 -10.42 -10.08
N ARG A 83 -8.47 -9.84 -9.11
CA ARG A 83 -9.87 -9.44 -9.21
C ARG A 83 -9.96 -8.01 -9.72
N LEU A 84 -10.02 -7.81 -11.04
CA LEU A 84 -9.98 -6.45 -11.64
C LEU A 84 -11.10 -5.54 -11.11
N ASP A 85 -12.26 -6.11 -10.83
CA ASP A 85 -13.43 -5.46 -10.25
C ASP A 85 -13.17 -4.85 -8.86
N GLU A 86 -12.19 -5.37 -8.12
CA GLU A 86 -11.74 -4.84 -6.83
C GLU A 86 -10.55 -3.88 -6.94
N HIS A 87 -10.01 -3.64 -8.14
CA HIS A 87 -8.79 -2.84 -8.33
C HIS A 87 -9.06 -1.58 -9.13
N GLY A 88 -8.28 -0.54 -8.88
CA GLY A 88 -8.21 0.65 -9.75
C GLY A 88 -6.79 1.17 -9.87
N PHE A 89 -6.51 1.90 -10.94
CA PHE A 89 -5.18 2.48 -11.14
C PHE A 89 -4.90 3.63 -10.19
N ILE A 90 -3.65 3.71 -9.71
CA ILE A 90 -3.07 4.90 -9.12
C ILE A 90 -1.76 5.24 -9.83
N TYR A 91 -1.57 6.51 -10.19
CA TYR A 91 -0.45 6.96 -11.01
C TYR A 91 0.14 8.28 -10.53
N SER A 92 1.44 8.47 -10.72
CA SER A 92 2.15 9.71 -10.34
C SER A 92 2.77 10.46 -11.52
N ARG A 93 2.68 9.91 -12.74
CA ARG A 93 3.19 10.53 -13.98
C ARG A 93 2.11 10.52 -15.04
N ASN A 94 2.03 9.43 -15.79
CA ASN A 94 1.15 9.28 -16.93
C ASN A 94 -0.13 8.59 -16.50
N LYS A 95 -1.27 9.15 -16.90
CA LYS A 95 -2.58 8.53 -16.67
C LYS A 95 -2.66 7.24 -17.49
N PRO A 96 -2.88 6.06 -16.86
CA PRO A 96 -2.99 4.82 -17.59
C PRO A 96 -4.28 4.77 -18.41
N ARG A 97 -4.30 3.95 -19.46
CA ARG A 97 -5.53 3.68 -20.22
C ARG A 97 -6.51 2.93 -19.33
N LYS A 98 -7.81 3.18 -19.54
CA LYS A 98 -8.87 2.41 -18.90
C LYS A 98 -8.78 0.95 -19.34
N VAL A 99 -9.15 0.05 -18.44
CA VAL A 99 -9.22 -1.40 -18.67
C VAL A 99 -10.63 -1.83 -18.35
N GLU A 100 -11.23 -2.62 -19.23
CA GLU A 100 -12.58 -3.16 -19.03
C GLU A 100 -12.63 -4.08 -17.81
N GLY A 101 -13.75 -4.06 -17.08
CA GLY A 101 -13.92 -4.84 -15.85
C GLY A 101 -13.13 -4.33 -14.64
N MET A 102 -12.35 -3.25 -14.76
CA MET A 102 -11.67 -2.62 -13.63
C MET A 102 -12.57 -1.61 -12.90
N CYS A 103 -12.39 -1.44 -11.58
CA CYS A 103 -13.06 -0.37 -10.84
C CYS A 103 -12.73 1.00 -11.46
N SER A 104 -13.79 1.79 -11.69
CA SER A 104 -13.78 2.91 -12.64
C SER A 104 -12.93 4.10 -12.21
N ARG A 105 -12.63 4.26 -10.91
CA ARG A 105 -11.92 5.44 -10.39
C ARG A 105 -10.41 5.25 -10.44
N GLN A 106 -9.78 5.88 -11.42
CA GLN A 106 -8.33 6.08 -11.48
C GLN A 106 -7.93 7.26 -10.57
N LEU A 107 -6.86 7.09 -9.80
CA LEU A 107 -6.40 8.07 -8.83
C LEU A 107 -5.06 8.68 -9.24
N LYS A 108 -5.00 10.01 -9.31
CA LYS A 108 -3.75 10.74 -9.50
C LYS A 108 -3.12 10.94 -8.13
N LEU A 109 -1.84 10.61 -8.01
CA LEU A 109 -1.04 10.86 -6.82
C LEU A 109 -0.19 12.12 -7.03
N ASN A 110 -0.42 13.13 -6.20
CA ASN A 110 0.45 14.29 -6.07
C ASN A 110 1.57 13.93 -5.10
N LEU A 111 2.80 13.78 -5.63
CA LEU A 111 3.94 13.35 -4.84
C LEU A 111 4.34 14.40 -3.81
N ALA A 112 4.70 13.94 -2.61
CA ALA A 112 5.38 14.78 -1.64
C ALA A 112 6.77 15.17 -2.15
N GLN A 113 7.31 16.28 -1.66
CA GLN A 113 8.67 16.72 -1.98
C GLN A 113 9.69 15.60 -1.69
N GLY A 114 10.53 15.29 -2.70
CA GLY A 114 11.55 14.23 -2.61
C GLY A 114 11.00 12.79 -2.61
N ALA A 115 9.70 12.58 -2.83
CA ALA A 115 9.14 11.25 -3.01
C ALA A 115 9.45 10.72 -4.41
N ALA A 116 9.83 9.44 -4.48
CA ALA A 116 10.01 8.75 -5.75
C ALA A 116 8.66 8.45 -6.41
N HIS A 117 8.64 8.45 -7.73
CA HIS A 117 7.47 8.03 -8.50
C HIS A 117 7.04 6.59 -8.18
N LEU A 118 5.74 6.34 -8.32
CA LEU A 118 5.21 4.98 -8.31
C LEU A 118 5.79 4.19 -9.49
N LYS A 119 5.98 2.89 -9.27
CA LYS A 119 6.28 1.96 -10.36
C LYS A 119 4.99 1.75 -11.16
N ASP A 120 5.08 1.87 -12.47
CA ASP A 120 3.93 1.69 -13.35
C ASP A 120 3.88 0.25 -13.86
N PRO A 121 2.70 -0.41 -13.87
CA PRO A 121 1.44 0.03 -13.25
C PRO A 121 1.42 -0.18 -11.72
N SER A 122 0.80 0.77 -10.99
CA SER A 122 0.42 0.61 -9.59
C SER A 122 -1.11 0.62 -9.45
N LEU A 123 -1.61 -0.21 -8.55
CA LEU A 123 -3.03 -0.45 -8.31
C LEU A 123 -3.38 -0.19 -6.85
N VAL A 124 -4.57 0.37 -6.62
CA VAL A 124 -5.27 0.34 -5.34
C VAL A 124 -6.15 -0.91 -5.34
N ASN A 125 -6.15 -1.64 -4.23
CA ASN A 125 -7.11 -2.72 -3.99
C ASN A 125 -8.23 -2.18 -3.07
N TYR A 126 -9.44 -2.05 -3.61
CA TYR A 126 -10.63 -1.59 -2.91
C TYR A 126 -11.31 -2.70 -2.11
N GLY A 127 -11.08 -3.97 -2.45
CA GLY A 127 -11.63 -5.13 -1.75
C GLY A 127 -10.93 -5.44 -0.42
N LYS A 128 -9.79 -4.79 -0.11
CA LYS A 128 -8.99 -5.10 1.07
C LYS A 128 -8.67 -3.88 1.92
N VAL A 129 -9.41 -3.73 3.01
CA VAL A 129 -9.17 -2.68 4.02
C VAL A 129 -8.12 -3.14 5.03
N TYR A 130 -7.20 -2.23 5.36
CA TYR A 130 -6.21 -2.38 6.42
C TYR A 130 -6.41 -1.31 7.48
N ASN A 131 -6.32 -1.66 8.77
CA ASN A 131 -6.19 -0.68 9.84
C ASN A 131 -4.70 -0.51 10.17
N VAL A 132 -4.23 0.72 10.22
CA VAL A 132 -2.83 1.06 10.50
C VAL A 132 -2.78 1.95 11.73
N GLU A 133 -2.06 1.51 12.76
CA GLU A 133 -1.80 2.32 13.96
C GLU A 133 -0.98 3.57 13.62
N THR A 134 -1.27 4.69 14.27
CA THR A 134 -0.61 5.98 13.99
C THR A 134 0.78 6.09 14.61
N ASN A 135 1.15 5.15 15.49
CA ASN A 135 2.44 5.07 16.17
C ASN A 135 3.52 4.30 15.38
N VAL A 136 3.26 3.92 14.12
CA VAL A 136 4.24 3.22 13.27
C VAL A 136 5.18 4.19 12.53
N LYS A 137 6.35 3.68 12.10
CA LYS A 137 7.31 4.44 11.31
C LYS A 137 6.82 4.59 9.86
N VAL A 138 6.45 5.80 9.48
CA VAL A 138 5.95 6.10 8.12
C VAL A 138 6.91 6.95 7.30
N LYS A 139 6.73 6.91 5.98
CA LYS A 139 7.31 7.85 5.01
C LYS A 139 6.17 8.49 4.22
N ASN A 140 6.23 9.82 4.07
CA ASN A 140 5.27 10.56 3.24
C ASN A 140 5.51 10.21 1.77
N VAL A 141 4.46 9.77 1.08
CA VAL A 141 4.52 9.49 -0.37
C VAL A 141 3.83 10.62 -1.12
N GLY A 142 2.71 11.13 -0.62
CA GLY A 142 1.97 12.22 -1.27
C GLY A 142 0.52 12.26 -0.81
N THR A 143 -0.31 12.89 -1.63
CA THR A 143 -1.77 12.96 -1.44
C THR A 143 -2.48 12.75 -2.76
N LEU A 144 -3.71 12.24 -2.71
CA LEU A 144 -4.60 12.22 -3.88
C LEU A 144 -5.04 13.62 -4.29
#